data_AF-B0CXA0-F1
#
_entry.id   AF-B0CXA0-F1
#
_cell.length_a   1.000
_cell.length_b   1.000
_cell.length_c   1.000
_cell.angle_alpha   90.00
_cell.angle_beta   90.00
_cell.angle_gamma   90.00
#
_symmetry.space_group_name_H-M   'P 1'
#
loop_
_entity.id
_entity.type
_entity.pdbx_description
1 polymer ?
#
loop_
_entity_poly.entity_id
_entity_poly.type
_entity_poly.pdbx_seq_one_letter_code
_entity_poly.pdbx_strand_id
1 'polypeptide(L)'
;MQTETGRPVTVTVNAPGHQKTGPNWTFKHYLCPSNLNWADQETKEKLRSGELVISGDQWPIFLYAGYTYDPEDPWNGLLCSIILVCAFKHVFTLPSSVDKEPKATRSGNARLHGMTCVMAGSIAYIATQVRFSLSSLPIFSCMDTVTDSEKFYTSILNLLEDPHETQEVHDLYVWWNRQVFPTYSSAKCMVTKGSPLDKIHERRRCSGCRDFHYLAGCLSGFPWSYP
;
A
#
# COMPACT_ATOMS: atom_id res chain seq x y z
N MET A 1 -52.49 -16.24 -35.15
CA MET A 1 -51.56 -15.19 -34.71
C MET A 1 -51.07 -15.51 -33.31
N GLN A 2 -49.92 -16.18 -33.20
CA GLN A 2 -49.03 -16.08 -32.04
C GLN A 2 -47.61 -16.19 -32.61
N THR A 3 -46.86 -15.11 -32.50
CA THR A 3 -45.48 -14.95 -32.99
C THR A 3 -44.52 -15.37 -31.88
N GLU A 4 -43.80 -16.47 -32.07
CA GLU A 4 -42.66 -16.83 -31.23
C GLU A 4 -41.52 -15.83 -31.46
N THR A 5 -41.14 -15.11 -30.40
CA THR A 5 -39.99 -14.21 -30.39
C THR A 5 -38.77 -15.00 -29.93
N GLY A 6 -37.88 -15.30 -30.87
CA GLY A 6 -36.62 -15.99 -30.61
C GLY A 6 -35.70 -15.17 -29.70
N ARG A 7 -35.09 -15.84 -28.70
CA ARG A 7 -34.01 -15.26 -27.90
C ARG A 7 -32.74 -15.13 -28.76
N PRO A 8 -31.96 -14.04 -28.63
CA PRO A 8 -30.69 -13.91 -29.33
C PRO A 8 -29.67 -14.89 -28.74
N VAL A 9 -29.09 -15.73 -29.60
CA VAL A 9 -27.93 -16.57 -29.28
C VAL A 9 -26.70 -15.65 -29.29
N THR A 10 -26.18 -15.32 -28.12
CA THR A 10 -24.91 -14.61 -27.98
C THR A 10 -23.78 -15.56 -28.37
N VAL A 11 -23.23 -15.39 -29.57
CA VAL A 11 -21.98 -16.05 -29.98
C VAL A 11 -20.85 -15.36 -29.24
N THR A 12 -20.39 -15.96 -28.15
CA THR A 12 -19.15 -15.53 -27.47
C THR A 12 -17.98 -15.97 -28.33
N VAL A 13 -17.38 -15.03 -29.05
CA VAL A 13 -16.10 -15.24 -29.75
C VAL A 13 -15.04 -15.37 -28.67
N ASN A 14 -14.70 -16.60 -28.29
CA ASN A 14 -13.53 -16.89 -27.47
C ASN A 14 -12.28 -16.57 -28.29
N ALA A 15 -11.72 -15.38 -28.09
CA ALA A 15 -10.35 -15.11 -28.50
C ALA A 15 -9.42 -16.08 -27.76
N PRO A 16 -8.47 -16.75 -28.43
CA PRO A 16 -7.56 -17.66 -27.76
C PRO A 16 -6.72 -16.86 -26.77
N GLY A 17 -6.97 -17.08 -25.48
CA GLY A 17 -6.16 -16.53 -24.41
C GLY A 17 -4.72 -16.98 -24.60
N HIS A 18 -3.81 -16.01 -24.63
CA HIS A 18 -2.38 -16.28 -24.53
C HIS A 18 -2.11 -17.01 -23.21
N GLN A 19 -2.09 -18.35 -23.26
CA GLN A 19 -1.58 -19.16 -22.16
C GLN A 19 -0.08 -18.92 -22.08
N LYS A 20 0.38 -18.42 -20.93
CA LYS A 20 1.80 -18.33 -20.60
C LYS A 20 2.34 -19.77 -20.49
N THR A 21 2.80 -20.33 -21.59
CA THR A 21 3.36 -21.69 -21.65
C THR A 21 4.83 -21.64 -21.27
N GLY A 22 5.14 -22.02 -20.02
CA GLY A 22 6.52 -22.26 -19.58
C GLY A 22 6.58 -22.74 -18.12
N PRO A 23 7.45 -23.71 -17.77
CA PRO A 23 7.59 -24.19 -16.40
C PRO A 23 8.38 -23.15 -15.57
N ASN A 24 7.69 -22.14 -15.06
CA ASN A 24 8.28 -21.06 -14.26
C ASN A 24 8.59 -21.50 -12.81
N TRP A 25 9.23 -22.66 -12.64
CA TRP A 25 9.55 -23.26 -11.33
C TRP A 25 10.48 -22.37 -10.49
N THR A 26 11.28 -21.53 -11.15
CA THR A 26 12.26 -20.63 -10.52
C THR A 26 11.65 -19.49 -9.71
N PHE A 27 10.36 -19.19 -9.84
CA PHE A 27 9.72 -18.11 -9.07
C PHE A 27 8.75 -18.61 -8.01
N LYS A 28 8.41 -19.90 -8.01
CA LYS A 28 7.44 -20.46 -7.05
C LYS A 28 7.93 -20.41 -5.61
N HIS A 29 9.24 -20.44 -5.37
CA HIS A 29 9.78 -20.32 -4.02
C HIS A 29 9.47 -18.95 -3.39
N TYR A 30 9.37 -17.88 -4.19
CA TYR A 30 8.97 -16.56 -3.71
C TYR A 30 7.50 -16.48 -3.29
N LEU A 31 6.65 -17.37 -3.81
CA LEU A 31 5.24 -17.48 -3.45
C LEU A 31 4.99 -18.46 -2.31
N CYS A 32 6.03 -19.14 -1.81
CA CYS A 32 5.92 -20.02 -0.65
C CYS A 32 5.53 -19.18 0.58
N PRO A 33 4.52 -19.61 1.36
CA PRO A 33 4.21 -19.02 2.65
C PRO A 33 5.46 -18.92 3.53
N SER A 34 5.61 -17.83 4.26
CA SER A 34 6.80 -17.52 5.04
C SER A 34 7.08 -18.53 6.17
N ASN A 35 6.03 -19.17 6.67
CA ASN A 35 6.08 -20.23 7.67
C ASN A 35 6.43 -21.62 7.11
N LEU A 36 6.59 -21.77 5.79
CA LEU A 36 6.90 -23.05 5.16
C LEU A 36 8.31 -23.05 4.56
N ASN A 37 9.01 -24.17 4.73
CA ASN A 37 10.34 -24.34 4.18
C ASN A 37 10.27 -24.83 2.72
N TRP A 38 10.55 -23.94 1.76
CA TRP A 38 10.63 -24.35 0.35
C TRP A 38 11.72 -25.38 0.07
N ALA A 39 12.74 -25.55 0.91
CA ALA A 39 13.75 -26.59 0.70
C ALA A 39 13.16 -28.01 0.89
N ASP A 40 12.11 -28.14 1.70
CA ASP A 40 11.45 -29.41 1.98
C ASP A 40 10.68 -29.94 0.76
N GLN A 41 10.90 -31.22 0.45
CA GLN A 41 10.34 -31.89 -0.70
C GLN A 41 8.85 -32.19 -0.49
N GLU A 42 8.43 -32.49 0.74
CA GLU A 42 7.03 -32.74 1.08
C GLU A 42 6.18 -31.47 0.86
N THR A 43 6.69 -30.32 1.32
CA THR A 43 6.09 -29.01 1.09
C THR A 43 5.91 -28.72 -0.41
N LYS A 44 6.93 -28.96 -1.23
CA LYS A 44 6.83 -28.78 -2.70
C LYS A 44 5.77 -29.68 -3.32
N GLU A 45 5.68 -30.92 -2.86
CA GLU A 45 4.75 -31.91 -3.41
C GLU A 45 3.30 -31.58 -3.05
N LYS A 46 3.03 -31.18 -1.80
CA LYS A 46 1.72 -30.72 -1.34
C LYS A 46 1.24 -29.45 -2.06
N LEU A 47 2.16 -28.52 -2.32
CA LEU A 47 1.87 -27.33 -3.12
C LEU A 47 1.65 -27.65 -4.61
N ARG A 48 2.34 -28.67 -5.13
CA ARG A 48 2.17 -29.10 -6.53
C ARG A 48 0.89 -29.89 -6.75
N SER A 49 0.51 -30.75 -5.79
CA SER A 49 -0.71 -31.55 -5.86
C SER A 49 -1.98 -30.71 -5.70
N GLY A 50 -1.85 -29.49 -5.14
CA GLY A 50 -3.00 -28.66 -4.77
C GLY A 50 -3.70 -29.15 -3.50
N GLU A 51 -3.10 -30.10 -2.78
CA GLU A 51 -3.60 -30.60 -1.49
C GLU A 51 -3.49 -29.52 -0.40
N LEU A 52 -2.47 -28.66 -0.50
CA LEU A 52 -2.31 -27.50 0.36
C LEU A 52 -2.86 -26.24 -0.31
N VAL A 53 -4.07 -25.83 0.08
CA VAL A 53 -4.65 -24.55 -0.33
C VAL A 53 -4.07 -23.44 0.55
N ILE A 54 -3.25 -22.56 -0.04
CA ILE A 54 -2.70 -21.39 0.65
C ILE A 54 -3.78 -20.30 0.66
N SER A 55 -4.25 -19.92 1.85
CA SER A 55 -5.19 -18.82 1.98
C SER A 55 -4.49 -17.45 1.85
N GLY A 56 -5.23 -16.39 1.49
CA GLY A 56 -4.66 -15.06 1.28
C GLY A 56 -4.05 -14.38 2.52
N ASP A 57 -4.23 -14.93 3.72
CA ASP A 57 -3.55 -14.49 4.95
C ASP A 57 -2.19 -15.17 5.16
N GLN A 58 -1.88 -16.25 4.43
CA GLN A 58 -0.58 -16.90 4.44
C GLN A 58 0.37 -16.12 3.52
N TRP A 59 1.09 -15.20 4.13
CA TRP A 59 1.93 -14.27 3.42
C TRP A 59 3.17 -14.91 2.81
N PRO A 60 3.43 -14.65 1.52
CA PRO A 60 4.55 -15.26 0.80
C PRO A 60 5.87 -14.57 1.15
N ILE A 61 6.95 -15.35 1.06
CA ILE A 61 8.31 -14.91 1.44
C ILE A 61 8.80 -13.68 0.65
N PHE A 62 8.26 -13.42 -0.55
CA PHE A 62 8.64 -12.24 -1.33
C PHE A 62 8.30 -10.92 -0.63
N LEU A 63 7.44 -10.89 0.38
CA LEU A 63 7.16 -9.67 1.13
C LEU A 63 8.33 -9.23 1.99
N TYR A 64 9.18 -10.18 2.41
CA TYR A 64 10.24 -9.95 3.37
C TYR A 64 11.54 -9.47 2.70
N ALA A 65 12.21 -8.52 3.35
CA ALA A 65 13.57 -8.11 2.99
C ALA A 65 14.50 -9.33 3.01
N GLY A 66 15.35 -9.46 2.00
CA GLY A 66 16.23 -10.62 1.85
C GLY A 66 15.51 -11.95 1.59
N TYR A 67 14.18 -11.96 1.49
CA TYR A 67 13.38 -13.18 1.37
C TYR A 67 13.57 -14.14 2.55
N THR A 68 13.69 -13.58 3.76
CA THR A 68 13.90 -14.32 5.00
C THR A 68 12.82 -13.94 6.01
N TYR A 69 12.21 -14.94 6.65
CA TYR A 69 11.21 -14.77 7.69
C TYR A 69 11.78 -15.14 9.05
N ASP A 70 11.62 -14.25 10.03
CA ASP A 70 12.00 -14.47 11.42
C ASP A 70 10.74 -14.73 12.25
N PRO A 71 10.55 -15.94 12.81
CA PRO A 71 9.38 -16.25 13.61
C PRO A 71 9.36 -15.54 14.98
N GLU A 72 10.52 -15.11 15.49
CA GLU A 72 10.61 -14.38 16.76
C GLU A 72 10.34 -12.87 16.59
N ASP A 73 10.56 -12.36 15.38
CA ASP A 73 10.24 -10.99 14.98
C ASP A 73 9.56 -10.97 13.59
N PRO A 74 8.23 -11.21 13.52
CA PRO A 74 7.50 -11.26 12.25
C PRO A 74 7.49 -9.94 11.46
N TRP A 75 7.81 -8.81 12.11
CA TRP A 75 7.90 -7.51 11.44
C TRP A 75 9.25 -7.30 10.75
N ASN A 76 10.27 -8.08 11.12
CA ASN A 76 11.61 -7.95 10.58
C ASN A 76 11.62 -8.10 9.06
N GLY A 77 11.82 -6.97 8.38
CA GLY A 77 11.87 -6.91 6.92
C GLY A 77 10.52 -7.07 6.22
N LEU A 78 9.41 -7.19 6.93
CA LEU A 78 8.08 -7.32 6.34
C LEU A 78 7.77 -6.13 5.43
N LEU A 79 7.21 -6.41 4.24
CA LEU A 79 6.89 -5.42 3.19
C LEU A 79 8.07 -4.55 2.72
N CYS A 80 9.31 -4.98 2.99
CA CYS A 80 10.54 -4.24 2.67
C CYS A 80 11.41 -4.93 1.61
N SER A 81 10.86 -5.88 0.85
CA SER A 81 11.62 -6.56 -0.19
C SER A 81 11.93 -5.67 -1.39
N ILE A 82 13.04 -5.95 -2.07
CA ILE A 82 13.49 -5.13 -3.21
C ILE A 82 12.55 -5.24 -4.41
N ILE A 83 11.87 -6.38 -4.58
CA ILE A 83 10.91 -6.57 -5.68
C ILE A 83 9.69 -5.66 -5.51
N LEU A 84 9.22 -5.45 -4.27
CA LEU A 84 8.15 -4.51 -3.97
C LEU A 84 8.57 -3.07 -4.30
N VAL A 85 9.78 -2.66 -3.88
CA VAL A 85 10.28 -1.30 -4.16
C VAL A 85 10.43 -1.06 -5.66
N CYS A 86 10.97 -2.01 -6.41
CA CYS A 86 11.09 -1.93 -7.86
C CYS A 86 9.72 -1.84 -8.55
N ALA A 87 8.76 -2.68 -8.15
CA ALA A 87 7.42 -2.66 -8.69
C ALA A 87 6.70 -1.34 -8.38
N PHE A 88 6.81 -0.82 -7.15
CA PHE A 88 6.25 0.47 -6.77
C PHE A 88 6.80 1.59 -7.63
N LYS A 89 8.13 1.64 -7.83
CA LYS A 89 8.77 2.65 -8.68
C LYS A 89 8.28 2.57 -10.13
N HIS A 90 8.18 1.37 -10.67
CA HIS A 90 7.70 1.13 -12.02
C HIS A 90 6.26 1.60 -12.23
N VAL A 91 5.37 1.30 -11.27
CA VAL A 91 3.94 1.64 -11.35
C VAL A 91 3.66 3.11 -11.02
N PHE A 92 4.23 3.64 -9.94
CA PHE A 92 3.87 4.95 -9.41
C PHE A 92 4.81 6.07 -9.84
N THR A 93 6.12 5.84 -9.93
CA THR A 93 7.07 6.94 -10.17
C THR A 93 7.38 7.12 -11.66
N LEU A 94 7.93 6.11 -12.33
CA LEU A 94 8.13 5.95 -13.78
C LEU A 94 9.06 4.75 -13.98
N PRO A 95 9.05 4.05 -15.13
CA PRO A 95 10.08 3.05 -15.41
C PRO A 95 11.51 3.60 -15.34
N SER A 96 11.72 4.85 -15.77
CA SER A 96 13.04 5.49 -15.78
C SER A 96 13.56 5.91 -14.41
N SER A 97 12.81 5.77 -13.31
CA SER A 97 13.33 5.97 -11.95
C SER A 97 14.10 4.75 -11.44
N VAL A 98 14.01 3.63 -12.17
CA VAL A 98 14.77 2.40 -11.95
C VAL A 98 16.14 2.48 -12.64
N ASP A 99 16.25 3.30 -13.71
CA ASP A 99 17.49 3.54 -14.46
C ASP A 99 18.17 4.86 -14.05
N LYS A 100 19.51 4.91 -14.12
CA LYS A 100 20.30 6.09 -13.70
C LYS A 100 20.18 7.31 -14.62
N GLU A 101 19.57 7.19 -15.80
CA GLU A 101 19.38 8.31 -16.74
C GLU A 101 17.91 8.76 -16.83
N PRO A 102 17.61 10.04 -16.54
CA PRO A 102 16.24 10.54 -16.61
C PRO A 102 15.82 10.77 -18.08
N LYS A 103 15.07 9.83 -18.65
CA LYS A 103 14.45 9.92 -20.00
C LYS A 103 12.92 9.96 -19.93
N ALA A 104 12.37 10.91 -19.18
CA ALA A 104 10.93 11.01 -18.97
C ALA A 104 10.27 12.15 -19.76
N THR A 105 9.38 11.82 -20.72
CA THR A 105 8.53 12.79 -21.43
C THR A 105 7.15 12.97 -20.76
N ARG A 106 6.81 12.11 -19.77
CA ARG A 106 5.51 12.12 -19.06
C ARG A 106 5.72 12.12 -17.55
N SER A 107 4.88 12.84 -16.81
CA SER A 107 4.85 12.79 -15.34
C SER A 107 4.45 11.42 -14.82
N GLY A 108 5.09 10.99 -13.73
CA GLY A 108 4.75 9.77 -13.00
C GLY A 108 3.33 9.75 -12.45
N ASN A 109 2.76 8.56 -12.26
CA ASN A 109 1.43 8.39 -11.68
C ASN A 109 1.33 9.02 -10.27
N ALA A 110 2.38 8.91 -9.45
CA ALA A 110 2.49 9.58 -8.16
C ALA A 110 2.37 11.09 -8.31
N ARG A 111 3.09 11.69 -9.28
CA ARG A 111 2.99 13.13 -9.55
C ARG A 111 1.62 13.53 -10.11
N LEU A 112 1.06 12.72 -11.00
CA LEU A 112 -0.27 12.94 -11.60
C LEU A 112 -1.38 12.93 -10.54
N HIS A 113 -1.26 12.06 -9.55
CA HIS A 113 -2.21 11.94 -8.44
C HIS A 113 -1.81 12.77 -7.20
N GLY A 114 -0.74 13.58 -7.29
CA GLY A 114 -0.28 14.41 -6.18
C GLY A 114 0.22 13.62 -4.96
N MET A 115 0.60 12.35 -5.14
CA MET A 115 1.16 11.52 -4.08
C MET A 115 2.54 12.05 -3.67
N THR A 116 2.64 12.49 -2.42
CA THR A 116 3.87 12.99 -1.78
C THR A 116 4.42 12.04 -0.73
N CYS A 117 3.63 11.03 -0.35
CA CYS A 117 3.99 9.94 0.52
C CYS A 117 3.35 8.63 0.06
N VAL A 118 3.89 7.52 0.56
CA VAL A 118 3.32 6.18 0.39
C VAL A 118 2.07 6.03 1.26
N MET A 119 1.05 5.34 0.73
CA MET A 119 -0.20 5.04 1.42
C MET A 119 -0.34 3.52 1.64
N ALA A 120 -1.06 3.10 2.69
CA ALA A 120 -1.33 1.69 2.98
C ALA A 120 -1.82 0.91 1.75
N GLY A 121 -2.89 1.41 1.12
CA GLY A 121 -3.47 0.81 -0.08
C GLY A 121 -2.50 0.75 -1.27
N SER A 122 -1.55 1.67 -1.38
CA SER A 122 -0.54 1.63 -2.45
C SER A 122 0.49 0.52 -2.22
N ILE A 123 0.88 0.23 -0.98
CA ILE A 123 1.77 -0.89 -0.64
C ILE A 123 1.02 -2.21 -0.88
N ALA A 124 -0.19 -2.35 -0.34
CA ALA A 124 -1.02 -3.53 -0.52
C ALA A 124 -1.28 -3.82 -2.01
N TYR A 125 -1.58 -2.78 -2.80
CA TYR A 125 -1.77 -2.92 -4.24
C TYR A 125 -0.52 -3.46 -4.95
N ILE A 126 0.67 -2.91 -4.64
CA ILE A 126 1.92 -3.39 -5.25
C ILE A 126 2.23 -4.82 -4.84
N ALA A 127 2.03 -5.18 -3.57
CA ALA A 127 2.18 -6.56 -3.13
C ALA A 127 1.29 -7.52 -3.93
N THR A 128 0.02 -7.17 -4.13
CA THR A 128 -0.91 -7.97 -4.92
C THR A 128 -0.49 -8.06 -6.40
N GLN A 129 -0.02 -6.96 -7.00
CA GLN A 129 0.49 -6.96 -8.38
C GLN A 129 1.73 -7.83 -8.55
N VAL A 130 2.66 -7.80 -7.59
CA VAL A 130 3.86 -8.65 -7.60
C VAL A 130 3.46 -10.12 -7.44
N ARG A 131 2.56 -10.45 -6.51
CA ARG A 131 2.05 -11.82 -6.32
C ARG A 131 1.45 -12.37 -7.61
N PHE A 132 0.62 -11.58 -8.29
CA PHE A 132 0.05 -11.97 -9.58
C PHE A 132 1.12 -12.11 -10.68
N SER A 133 2.09 -11.20 -10.73
CA SER A 133 3.18 -11.26 -11.72
C SER A 133 4.07 -12.49 -11.56
N LEU A 134 4.26 -12.94 -10.32
CA LEU A 134 4.99 -14.17 -9.98
C LEU A 134 4.13 -15.43 -10.18
N SER A 135 2.80 -15.31 -10.25
CA SER A 135 1.92 -16.44 -10.48
C SER A 135 1.90 -16.83 -11.96
N SER A 136 1.63 -18.12 -12.22
CA SER A 136 1.44 -18.62 -13.59
C SER A 136 0.05 -18.31 -14.15
N LEU A 137 -0.74 -17.46 -13.49
CA LEU A 137 -2.12 -17.21 -13.90
C LEU A 137 -2.20 -16.26 -15.10
N PRO A 138 -3.11 -16.54 -16.05
CA PRO A 138 -3.25 -15.73 -17.26
C PRO A 138 -4.06 -14.45 -17.04
N ILE A 139 -4.92 -14.40 -16.01
CA ILE A 139 -5.89 -13.31 -15.79
C ILE A 139 -5.85 -12.87 -14.33
N PHE A 140 -5.74 -11.56 -14.10
CA PHE A 140 -5.93 -10.95 -12.79
C PHE A 140 -7.43 -10.66 -12.60
N SER A 141 -8.07 -11.30 -11.63
CA SER A 141 -9.50 -11.15 -11.37
C SER A 141 -9.76 -11.00 -9.87
N CYS A 142 -10.71 -10.15 -9.48
CA CYS A 142 -11.19 -10.09 -8.10
C CYS A 142 -11.95 -11.36 -7.70
N MET A 143 -12.50 -12.09 -8.66
CA MET A 143 -13.21 -13.36 -8.44
C MET A 143 -12.29 -14.57 -8.43
N ASP A 144 -10.97 -14.36 -8.39
CA ASP A 144 -9.99 -15.43 -8.41
C ASP A 144 -9.90 -16.11 -7.02
N THR A 145 -10.71 -17.15 -6.86
CA THR A 145 -10.70 -18.02 -5.67
C THR A 145 -9.48 -18.92 -5.59
N VAL A 146 -8.67 -19.02 -6.66
CA VAL A 146 -7.48 -19.87 -6.69
C VAL A 146 -6.31 -19.19 -5.98
N THR A 147 -6.13 -17.89 -6.17
CA THR A 147 -5.09 -17.12 -5.47
C THR A 147 -5.61 -16.31 -4.29
N ASP A 148 -6.92 -16.11 -4.19
CA ASP A 148 -7.53 -15.33 -3.09
C ASP A 148 -6.90 -13.92 -2.98
N SER A 149 -6.83 -13.23 -4.12
CA SER A 149 -6.13 -11.95 -4.27
C SER A 149 -6.80 -10.83 -3.46
N GLU A 150 -8.13 -10.89 -3.31
CA GLU A 150 -8.88 -9.95 -2.48
C GLU A 150 -8.53 -10.12 -1.00
N LYS A 151 -8.59 -11.36 -0.46
CA LYS A 151 -8.21 -11.61 0.93
C LYS A 151 -6.75 -11.25 1.19
N PHE A 152 -5.86 -11.46 0.23
CA PHE A 152 -4.46 -11.06 0.35
C PHE A 152 -4.26 -9.54 0.40
N TYR A 153 -4.96 -8.80 -0.47
CA TYR A 153 -4.93 -7.33 -0.41
C TYR A 153 -5.49 -6.84 0.93
N THR A 154 -6.65 -7.35 1.33
CA THR A 154 -7.34 -6.93 2.55
C THR A 154 -6.57 -7.33 3.80
N SER A 155 -5.89 -8.48 3.83
CA SER A 155 -5.08 -8.89 4.98
C SER A 155 -3.90 -7.96 5.22
N ILE A 156 -3.19 -7.55 4.15
CA ILE A 156 -2.12 -6.55 4.26
C ILE A 156 -2.70 -5.20 4.70
N LEU A 157 -3.82 -4.77 4.12
CA LEU A 157 -4.43 -3.49 4.47
C LEU A 157 -4.85 -3.47 5.94
N ASN A 158 -5.48 -4.54 6.43
CA ASN A 158 -5.88 -4.67 7.82
C ASN A 158 -4.69 -4.59 8.78
N LEU A 159 -3.54 -5.21 8.46
CA LEU A 159 -2.33 -5.05 9.27
C LEU A 159 -1.86 -3.59 9.29
N LEU A 160 -1.81 -2.93 8.13
CA LEU A 160 -1.33 -1.55 8.02
C LEU A 160 -2.27 -0.52 8.66
N GLU A 161 -3.51 -0.90 8.93
CA GLU A 161 -4.54 -0.08 9.59
C GLU A 161 -4.80 -0.51 11.04
N ASP A 162 -4.09 -1.53 11.55
CA ASP A 162 -4.24 -2.02 12.91
C ASP A 162 -3.72 -0.98 13.93
N PRO A 163 -4.56 -0.51 14.86
CA PRO A 163 -4.14 0.42 15.92
C PRO A 163 -3.01 -0.12 16.81
N HIS A 164 -2.88 -1.45 16.93
CA HIS A 164 -1.86 -2.09 17.75
C HIS A 164 -0.47 -2.09 17.10
N GLU A 165 -0.39 -1.95 15.78
CA GLU A 165 0.85 -2.02 14.99
C GLU A 165 1.36 -0.64 14.55
N THR A 166 0.84 0.42 15.18
CA THR A 166 1.05 1.81 14.72
C THR A 166 2.51 2.25 14.71
N GLN A 167 3.34 1.72 15.62
CA GLN A 167 4.76 2.08 15.69
C GLN A 167 5.54 1.46 14.53
N GLU A 168 5.32 0.17 14.28
CA GLU A 168 5.94 -0.61 13.22
C GLU A 168 5.50 -0.10 11.83
N VAL A 169 4.21 0.20 11.67
CA VAL A 169 3.66 0.80 10.45
C VAL A 169 4.24 2.19 10.20
N HIS A 170 4.42 3.00 11.24
CA HIS A 170 5.06 4.30 11.10
C HIS A 170 6.50 4.16 10.59
N ASP A 171 7.28 3.26 11.19
CA ASP A 171 8.68 3.04 10.81
C ASP A 171 8.80 2.47 9.39
N LEU A 172 7.87 1.58 9.01
CA LEU A 172 7.70 1.10 7.63
C LEU A 172 7.45 2.28 6.65
N TYR A 173 6.56 3.21 6.97
CA TYR A 173 6.30 4.37 6.12
C TYR A 173 7.50 5.32 6.04
N VAL A 174 8.21 5.55 7.13
CA VAL A 174 9.45 6.34 7.12
C VAL A 174 10.47 5.68 6.17
N TRP A 175 10.63 4.35 6.25
CA TRP A 175 11.51 3.60 5.37
C TRP A 175 11.08 3.73 3.90
N TRP A 176 9.80 3.45 3.59
CA TRP A 176 9.27 3.50 2.22
C TRP A 176 9.43 4.88 1.59
N ASN A 177 9.08 5.94 2.31
CA ASN A 177 9.19 7.31 1.80
C ASN A 177 10.64 7.70 1.47
N ARG A 178 11.63 7.19 2.21
CA ARG A 178 13.05 7.37 1.86
C ARG A 178 13.42 6.68 0.54
N GLN A 179 12.82 5.53 0.23
CA GLN A 179 13.14 4.76 -0.98
C GLN A 179 12.54 5.34 -2.26
N VAL A 180 11.30 5.82 -2.17
CA VAL A 180 10.50 6.21 -3.36
C VAL A 180 10.29 7.72 -3.48
N PHE A 181 10.44 8.49 -2.40
CA PHE A 181 10.29 9.95 -2.37
C PHE A 181 11.48 10.65 -1.67
N PRO A 182 12.74 10.42 -2.09
CA PRO A 182 13.93 10.93 -1.40
C PRO A 182 13.98 12.46 -1.29
N THR A 183 13.42 13.18 -2.27
CA THR A 183 13.34 14.64 -2.28
C THR A 183 12.35 15.18 -1.23
N TYR A 184 11.30 14.43 -0.90
CA TYR A 184 10.31 14.82 0.12
C TYR A 184 10.76 14.41 1.52
N SER A 185 11.50 13.30 1.65
CA SER A 185 12.05 12.84 2.93
C SER A 185 13.16 13.78 3.47
N SER A 186 13.94 14.39 2.59
CA SER A 186 14.94 15.43 2.94
C SER A 186 14.30 16.82 3.12
N ALA A 187 13.18 17.08 2.45
CA ALA A 187 12.40 18.29 2.61
C ALA A 187 11.42 18.19 3.79
N LYS A 188 11.91 17.96 5.01
CA LYS A 188 11.35 18.71 6.13
C LYS A 188 11.76 20.15 5.87
N CYS A 189 11.01 20.83 5.00
CA CYS A 189 11.19 22.23 4.70
C CYS A 189 10.92 22.95 6.01
N MET A 190 11.97 23.12 6.82
CA MET A 190 11.92 23.99 7.97
C MET A 190 11.49 25.33 7.39
N VAL A 191 10.29 25.78 7.77
CA VAL A 191 9.88 27.13 7.43
C VAL A 191 11.01 28.02 7.91
N THR A 192 11.74 28.63 6.99
CA THR A 192 12.92 29.43 7.31
C THR A 192 12.49 30.47 8.35
N LYS A 193 13.19 30.53 9.49
CA LYS A 193 12.84 31.47 10.57
C LYS A 193 12.66 32.87 9.97
N GLY A 194 11.48 33.46 10.16
CA GLY A 194 11.15 34.78 9.62
C GLY A 194 10.57 34.81 8.19
N SER A 195 10.34 33.66 7.56
CA SER A 195 9.54 33.54 6.34
C SER A 195 8.12 34.10 6.57
N PRO A 196 7.45 34.65 5.52
CA PRO A 196 6.06 35.07 5.63
C PRO A 196 5.14 33.99 6.24
N LEU A 197 5.38 32.72 5.94
CA LEU A 197 4.61 31.60 6.50
C LEU A 197 4.87 31.40 7.99
N ASP A 198 6.11 31.59 8.45
CA ASP A 198 6.49 31.50 9.87
C ASP A 198 5.79 32.61 10.66
N LYS A 199 5.80 33.84 10.12
CA LYS A 199 5.14 35.01 10.69
C LYS A 199 3.61 34.86 10.72
N ILE A 200 3.02 34.22 9.71
CA ILE A 200 1.57 33.92 9.70
C ILE A 200 1.22 32.91 10.79
N HIS A 201 2.02 31.85 10.96
CA HIS A 201 1.82 30.88 12.02
C HIS A 201 2.05 31.47 13.42
N GLU A 202 3.10 32.27 13.60
CA GLU A 202 3.39 33.00 14.84
C GLU A 202 2.26 33.95 15.20
N ARG A 203 1.72 34.70 14.24
CA ARG A 203 0.55 35.56 14.46
C ARG A 203 -0.65 34.76 14.95
N ARG A 204 -0.92 33.58 14.39
CA ARG A 204 -2.03 32.70 14.85
C ARG A 204 -1.80 32.16 16.26
N ARG A 205 -0.55 31.81 16.61
CA ARG A 205 -0.18 31.41 17.99
C ARG A 205 -0.34 32.57 18.99
N CYS A 206 0.03 33.80 18.61
CA CYS A 206 -0.13 34.99 19.45
C CYS A 206 -1.58 35.51 19.50
N SER A 207 -2.41 35.24 18.49
CA SER A 207 -3.82 35.61 18.50
C SER A 207 -4.67 34.66 19.35
N GLY A 208 -4.32 33.37 19.43
CA GLY A 208 -4.99 32.42 20.33
C GLY A 208 -4.76 32.66 21.82
N CYS A 209 -3.82 33.55 22.18
CA CYS A 209 -3.50 33.91 23.57
C CYS A 209 -4.16 35.24 24.02
N ARG A 210 -4.93 35.92 23.15
CA ARG A 210 -5.52 37.24 23.46
C ARG A 210 -6.99 37.23 23.90
N ASP A 211 -7.66 36.09 23.93
CA ASP A 211 -9.09 36.02 24.28
C ASP A 211 -9.37 35.49 25.71
N PHE A 212 -8.58 35.89 26.70
CA PHE A 212 -8.87 35.61 28.12
C PHE A 212 -8.74 36.83 29.05
N HIS A 213 -8.87 38.05 28.53
CA HIS A 213 -8.85 39.26 29.37
C HIS A 213 -9.80 40.35 28.87
N TYR A 214 -11.07 40.02 28.57
CA TYR A 214 -12.13 41.02 28.38
C TYR A 214 -13.54 40.48 28.72
N LEU A 215 -13.70 39.82 29.87
CA LEU A 215 -15.03 39.58 30.48
C LEU A 215 -14.95 39.62 32.01
N ALA A 216 -14.47 40.74 32.57
CA ALA A 216 -14.62 41.05 33.98
C ALA A 216 -14.85 42.56 34.14
N GLY A 217 -16.09 42.99 33.90
CA GLY A 217 -16.46 44.39 34.09
C GLY A 217 -17.79 44.72 33.44
N CYS A 218 -18.89 44.19 34.00
CA CYS A 218 -20.24 44.77 33.91
C CYS A 218 -21.25 43.88 34.65
N LEU A 219 -21.20 43.82 35.99
CA LEU A 219 -22.35 43.47 36.83
C LEU A 219 -22.18 44.11 38.22
N SER A 220 -22.41 45.41 38.31
CA SER A 220 -22.71 46.08 39.58
C SER A 220 -23.70 47.21 39.31
N GLY A 221 -24.98 46.95 39.55
CA GLY A 221 -26.02 47.96 39.37
C GLY A 221 -27.44 47.41 39.51
N PHE A 222 -27.80 46.89 40.69
CA PHE A 222 -29.19 46.84 41.12
C PHE A 222 -29.31 47.44 42.52
N PRO A 223 -30.14 48.47 42.73
CA PRO A 223 -30.28 49.13 44.01
C PRO A 223 -31.45 48.52 44.81
N TRP A 224 -31.20 48.12 46.04
CA TRP A 224 -32.24 48.02 47.07
C TRP A 224 -31.72 48.65 48.36
N SER A 225 -32.38 49.72 48.78
CA SER A 225 -32.35 50.21 50.16
C SER A 225 -33.77 50.70 50.47
N TYR A 226 -34.48 49.92 51.29
CA TYR A 226 -35.71 50.30 51.97
C TYR A 226 -35.37 51.21 53.16
N PRO A 227 -36.29 52.08 53.61
CA PRO A 227 -37.53 51.70 54.32
C PRO A 227 -38.83 52.08 53.60
#